data_AF-A0A365UBV8-F1
#
_entry.id   AF-A0A365UBV8-F1
#
_cell.length_a   1.000
_cell.length_b   1.000
_cell.length_c   1.000
_cell.angle_alpha   90.00
_cell.angle_beta   90.00
_cell.angle_gamma   90.00
#
_symmetry.space_group_name_H-M   'P 1'
#
loop_
_entity.id
_entity.type
_entity.pdbx_description
1 polymer ?
#
loop_
_entity_poly.entity_id
_entity_poly.type
_entity_poly.pdbx_seq_one_letter_code
_entity_poly.pdbx_strand_id
1 'polypeptide(L)' 'MADAPINLNRYRKARARAEAKREADENAVRFGRKKAERERARAEAERIARALDGQQRDE' A
#
# COMPACT_ATOMS: atom_id res chain seq x y z
N MET A 1 -34.10 25.43 -19.03
CA MET A 1 -33.70 24.85 -20.32
C MET A 1 -32.38 24.13 -20.12
N ALA A 2 -32.40 22.87 -19.69
CA ALA A 2 -31.18 22.09 -19.57
C ALA A 2 -31.50 20.67 -19.99
N ASP A 3 -31.29 20.37 -21.27
CA ASP A 3 -31.25 18.98 -21.71
C ASP A 3 -30.26 18.86 -22.87
N ALA A 4 -29.03 19.28 -22.60
CA ALA A 4 -27.91 18.92 -23.46
C ALA A 4 -27.61 17.43 -23.24
N PRO A 5 -27.52 16.62 -24.30
CA PRO A 5 -27.35 15.18 -24.17
C PRO A 5 -26.08 14.84 -23.39
N ILE A 6 -26.25 14.14 -22.26
CA ILE A 6 -25.14 13.76 -21.39
C ILE A 6 -24.44 12.54 -21.96
N ASN A 7 -23.12 12.65 -22.17
CA ASN A 7 -22.31 11.53 -22.64
C ASN A 7 -22.09 10.51 -21.50
N LEU A 8 -22.94 9.48 -21.47
CA LEU A 8 -22.90 8.39 -20.49
C LEU A 8 -21.56 7.63 -20.49
N ASN A 9 -20.85 7.57 -21.63
CA ASN A 9 -19.56 6.89 -21.70
C ASN A 9 -18.48 7.65 -20.90
N ARG A 10 -18.49 8.98 -20.95
CA ARG A 10 -17.58 9.80 -20.13
C ARG A 10 -17.87 9.63 -18.65
N TYR A 11 -19.15 9.59 -18.28
CA TYR A 11 -19.57 9.36 -16.89
C TYR A 11 -19.13 8.00 -16.37
N ARG A 12 -19.36 6.91 -17.12
CA ARG A 12 -18.92 5.56 -16.76
C ARG A 12 -17.40 5.47 -16.59
N LYS A 13 -16.65 6.10 -17.51
CA LYS A 13 -15.17 6.17 -17.42
C LYS A 13 -14.70 6.94 -16.18
N ALA A 14 -15.35 8.06 -15.86
CA ALA A 14 -15.03 8.83 -14.66
C ALA A 14 -15.29 8.01 -13.38
N ARG A 15 -16.42 7.31 -13.31
CA ARG A 15 -16.76 6.42 -12.20
C ARG A 15 -15.74 5.29 -12.02
N ALA A 16 -15.41 4.58 -13.10
CA ALA A 16 -14.43 3.49 -13.06
C ALA A 16 -13.04 3.96 -12.59
N ARG A 17 -12.59 5.14 -13.04
CA ARG A 17 -11.33 5.73 -12.57
C ARG A 17 -11.36 6.09 -11.09
N ALA A 18 -12.50 6.59 -10.60
CA ALA A 18 -12.67 6.92 -9.20
C ALA A 18 -12.65 5.68 -8.30
N GLU A 19 -13.31 4.60 -8.73
CA GLU A 19 -13.29 3.31 -8.04
C GLU A 19 -11.87 2.72 -8.01
N ALA A 20 -11.17 2.68 -9.14
CA ALA A 20 -9.79 2.20 -9.21
C ALA A 20 -8.82 3.00 -8.32
N LYS A 21 -9.01 4.32 -8.20
CA LYS A 21 -8.20 5.16 -7.31
C LYS A 21 -8.45 4.81 -5.84
N ARG A 22 -9.70 4.60 -5.43
CA ARG A 22 -10.05 4.20 -4.06
C ARG A 22 -9.43 2.86 -3.70
N GLU A 23 -9.52 1.88 -4.60
CA GLU A 23 -8.88 0.58 -4.41
C GLU A 23 -7.36 0.69 -4.30
N ALA A 24 -6.73 1.55 -5.11
CA ALA A 24 -5.29 1.79 -5.04
C ALA A 24 -4.88 2.45 -3.70
N ASP A 25 -5.64 3.42 -3.22
CA ASP A 25 -5.41 4.07 -1.92
C ASP A 25 -5.59 3.07 -0.78
N GLU A 26 -6.64 2.25 -0.81
CA GLU A 26 -6.86 1.16 0.15
C GLU A 26 -5.71 0.14 0.13
N ASN A 27 -5.23 -0.25 -1.04
CA ASN A 27 -4.11 -1.16 -1.18
C ASN A 27 -2.78 -0.53 -0.76
N ALA A 28 -2.59 0.77 -0.95
CA ALA A 28 -1.44 1.50 -0.44
C ALA A 28 -1.46 1.56 1.10
N VAL A 29 -2.63 1.69 1.72
CA VAL A 29 -2.73 1.64 3.19
C VAL A 29 -2.52 0.20 3.70
N ARG A 30 -3.18 -0.79 3.07
CA ARG A 30 -3.14 -2.20 3.50
C ARG A 30 -1.80 -2.88 3.22
N PHE A 31 -1.15 -2.55 2.11
CA PHE A 31 0.04 -3.24 1.60
C PHE A 31 1.22 -2.31 1.30
N GLY A 32 1.07 -0.99 1.44
CA GLY A 32 2.00 -0.01 0.89
C GLY A 32 3.26 0.28 1.70
N ARG A 33 3.73 -0.66 2.53
CA ARG A 33 5.16 -0.62 2.86
C ARG A 33 5.93 -0.85 1.56
N LYS A 34 6.65 0.18 1.11
CA LYS A 34 7.49 0.08 -0.09
C LYS A 34 8.48 -1.06 0.08
N LYS A 35 8.86 -1.73 -1.01
CA LYS A 35 9.83 -2.85 -0.95
C LYS A 35 11.07 -2.47 -0.11
N ALA A 36 11.61 -1.27 -0.32
CA ALA A 36 12.74 -0.73 0.44
C ALA A 36 12.46 -0.54 1.95
N GLU A 37 11.24 -0.16 2.33
CA GLU A 37 10.85 -0.02 3.74
C GLU A 37 10.69 -1.39 4.42
N ARG A 38 10.13 -2.36 3.69
CA ARG A 38 10.04 -3.76 4.15
C ARG A 38 11.43 -4.38 4.34
N GLU A 39 12.35 -4.14 3.41
CA GLU A 39 13.72 -4.63 3.48
C GLU A 39 14.50 -4.00 4.62
N ARG A 40 14.38 -2.68 4.84
CA ARG A 40 14.98 -2.00 6.00
C ARG A 40 14.47 -2.55 7.32
N ALA A 41 13.15 -2.72 7.45
CA ALA A 41 12.55 -3.29 8.66
C ALA A 41 13.00 -4.73 8.92
N ARG A 42 13.16 -5.55 7.86
CA ARG A 42 13.71 -6.91 7.98
C ARG A 42 15.16 -6.90 8.43
N ALA A 43 16.01 -6.09 7.80
CA ALA A 43 17.42 -5.99 8.16
C ALA A 43 17.62 -5.51 9.61
N GLU A 44 16.78 -4.58 10.06
CA GLU A 44 16.77 -4.10 11.44
C GLU A 44 16.33 -5.19 12.43
N ALA A 45 15.25 -5.92 12.10
CA ALA A 45 14.81 -7.06 12.90
C ALA A 45 15.88 -8.17 12.99
N GLU A 46 16.56 -8.50 11.88
CA GLU A 46 17.66 -9.48 11.87
C GLU A 46 18.87 -9.01 12.68
N ARG A 47 19.19 -7.71 12.65
CA ARG A 47 20.25 -7.14 13.49
C ARG A 47 19.90 -7.28 14.97
N ILE A 48 18.67 -6.97 15.35
CA ILE A 48 18.20 -7.10 16.74
C ILE A 48 18.22 -8.56 17.18
N ALA A 49 17.72 -9.48 16.34
CA ALA A 49 17.72 -10.91 16.62
C ALA A 49 19.15 -11.44 16.87
N ARG A 50 20.11 -11.12 15.99
CA ARG A 50 21.51 -11.51 16.18
C ARG A 50 22.14 -10.91 17.44
N ALA A 51 21.81 -9.66 17.76
CA ALA A 51 22.31 -9.02 18.97
C ALA A 51 21.74 -9.69 20.23
N LEU A 52 20.48 -10.13 20.19
CA LEU A 52 19.85 -10.86 21.29
C LEU A 52 20.42 -12.27 21.43
N ASP A 53 20.59 -13.02 20.33
CA ASP A 53 21.19 -14.35 20.36
C ASP A 53 22.63 -14.30 20.91
N GLY A 54 23.44 -13.32 20.52
CA GLY A 54 24.78 -13.14 21.09
C GLY A 54 24.79 -12.68 22.56
N GLN A 55 23.65 -12.28 23.11
CA GLN A 55 23.48 -11.95 24.52
C GLN A 55 22.73 -13.02 25.32
N GLN A 56 22.15 -14.02 24.65
CA GLN A 56 21.68 -15.22 25.33
C GLN A 56 22.93 -15.95 25.85
N ARG A 57 23.06 -15.97 27.17
CA ARG A 57 24.07 -16.79 27.83
C ARG A 57 23.57 -18.22 27.73
N ASP A 58 24.33 -19.07 27.04
CA ASP A 58 24.16 -20.51 27.11
C ASP A 58 24.23 -20.91 28.59
N GLU A 59 23.09 -21.29 29.17
CA GLU A 59 23.01 -22.02 30.44
C GLU A 59 23.17 -23.52 30.19
#